data_AF-A0A7Z2VPR8-F1
#
_entry.id   AF-A0A7Z2VPR8-F1
#
_cell.length_a   1.000
_cell.length_b   1.000
_cell.length_c   1.000
_cell.angle_alpha   90.00
_cell.angle_beta   90.00
_cell.angle_gamma   90.00
#
_symmetry.space_group_name_H-M   'P 1'
#
loop_
_entity.id
_entity.type
_entity.pdbx_description
1 polymer ?
#
loop_
_entity_poly.entity_id
_entity_poly.type
_entity_poly.pdbx_seq_one_letter_code
_entity_poly.pdbx_strand_id
1 'polypeptide(L)'
;MSRNLIWKMLLVCTFVLAGCQSNPIPDEEVVVSGQSIDSVKHTASQPQYPATQPPRTIVYQTRPLVLYFLSDDMFKRTRTEIPYYRNGEIVYLEEHVFRQHDEGHQPWKANGIDVVTAGSSNLTGEDLPYEEAEILYRGKMLKTKSGIVLRRITNENVEMTVPGIGKYKFYLTAPEGTSILFIRKIMLYPEVVA
;
A
#
# COMPACT_ATOMS: atom_id res chain seq x y z
N MET A 1 -2.95 46.97 0.93
CA MET A 1 -3.00 47.08 -0.54
C MET A 1 -1.99 46.11 -1.13
N SER A 2 -2.44 45.17 -1.98
CA SER A 2 -1.68 44.38 -2.98
C SER A 2 -0.44 43.58 -2.52
N ARG A 3 -0.16 42.34 -2.95
CA ARG A 3 -0.71 41.44 -3.97
C ARG A 3 0.02 40.09 -3.81
N ASN A 4 -0.70 39.00 -4.08
CA ASN A 4 -0.28 37.76 -4.77
C ASN A 4 1.08 37.11 -4.46
N LEU A 5 1.06 35.83 -4.08
CA LEU A 5 1.86 34.83 -4.79
C LEU A 5 1.24 33.42 -4.71
N ILE A 6 0.71 32.99 -5.85
CA ILE A 6 0.27 31.63 -6.19
C ILE A 6 1.53 30.81 -6.46
N TRP A 7 1.69 29.64 -5.83
CA TRP A 7 2.64 28.63 -6.30
C TRP A 7 1.92 27.37 -6.76
N LYS A 8 1.92 27.22 -8.08
CA LYS A 8 1.56 26.01 -8.83
C LYS A 8 2.69 24.99 -8.65
N MET A 9 2.37 23.75 -8.31
CA MET A 9 3.27 22.62 -8.58
C MET A 9 3.12 22.22 -10.06
N LEU A 10 4.16 22.50 -10.84
CA LEU A 10 4.40 21.87 -12.14
C LEU A 10 5.25 20.62 -11.88
N LEU A 11 4.73 19.45 -12.22
CA LEU A 11 5.54 18.25 -12.44
C LEU A 11 5.79 18.17 -13.95
N VAL A 12 7.04 18.39 -14.37
CA VAL A 12 7.50 18.17 -15.75
C VAL A 12 8.11 16.78 -15.80
N CYS A 13 7.44 15.85 -16.48
CA CYS A 13 8.06 14.63 -17.00
C CYS A 13 7.94 14.67 -18.52
N THR A 14 9.04 15.01 -19.19
CA THR A 14 9.21 14.90 -20.63
C THR A 14 9.55 13.45 -20.97
N PHE A 15 8.62 12.74 -21.59
CA PHE A 15 8.94 11.54 -22.37
C PHE A 15 8.71 11.85 -23.85
N VAL A 16 9.81 11.79 -24.60
CA VAL A 16 9.83 11.75 -26.07
C VAL A 16 9.52 10.31 -26.47
N LEU A 17 8.39 10.09 -27.15
CA LEU A 17 8.26 8.97 -28.08
C LEU A 17 7.54 9.44 -29.34
N ALA A 18 8.22 9.21 -30.45
CA ALA A 18 7.84 9.56 -31.79
C ALA A 18 6.68 8.69 -32.30
N GLY A 19 5.79 9.33 -33.07
CA GLY A 19 5.19 8.84 -34.32
C GLY A 19 4.63 7.42 -34.38
N CYS A 20 3.31 7.33 -34.53
CA CYS A 20 2.70 6.73 -35.73
C CYS A 20 1.20 7.05 -35.76
N GLN A 21 0.80 7.94 -36.66
CA GLN A 21 -0.56 8.04 -37.17
C GLN A 21 -0.76 7.00 -38.27
N SER A 22 -1.88 6.28 -38.24
CA SER A 22 -2.57 5.89 -39.47
C SER A 22 -4.06 5.71 -39.20
N ASN A 23 -4.83 6.40 -40.03
CA ASN A 23 -6.27 6.60 -40.04
C ASN A 23 -7.10 5.30 -40.21
N PRO A 24 -8.42 5.37 -39.91
CA PRO A 24 -9.36 4.25 -40.12
C PRO A 24 -9.73 4.09 -41.60
N ILE A 25 -10.05 2.85 -42.00
CA ILE A 25 -10.65 2.51 -43.30
C ILE A 25 -12.02 1.87 -43.04
N PRO A 26 -13.07 2.20 -43.84
CA PRO A 26 -14.48 2.04 -43.49
C PRO A 26 -15.10 0.71 -43.96
N ASP A 27 -16.35 0.53 -43.55
CA ASP A 27 -17.29 -0.53 -43.90
C ASP A 27 -17.39 -0.81 -45.42
N GLU A 28 -17.37 -2.09 -45.79
CA GLU A 28 -17.82 -2.56 -47.09
C GLU A 28 -18.77 -3.75 -46.89
N GLU A 29 -20.05 -3.55 -47.22
CA GLU A 29 -21.03 -4.61 -47.43
C GLU A 29 -20.65 -5.41 -48.68
N VAL A 30 -20.61 -6.74 -48.56
CA VAL A 30 -20.70 -7.63 -49.73
C VAL A 30 -21.83 -8.63 -49.49
N VAL A 31 -22.92 -8.42 -50.21
CA VAL A 31 -23.98 -9.39 -50.47
C VAL A 31 -23.59 -10.18 -51.72
N VAL A 32 -23.34 -11.49 -51.63
CA VAL A 32 -23.59 -12.46 -52.73
C VAL A 32 -23.89 -13.86 -52.18
N SER A 33 -25.14 -14.27 -52.40
CA SER A 33 -25.62 -15.57 -52.90
C SER A 33 -24.75 -16.84 -52.73
N GLY A 34 -25.26 -17.75 -51.90
CA GLY A 34 -25.65 -19.11 -52.30
C GLY A 34 -24.57 -20.10 -52.72
N GLN A 35 -24.32 -21.11 -51.88
CA GLN A 35 -24.06 -22.49 -52.34
C GLN A 35 -24.22 -23.49 -51.19
N SER A 36 -24.93 -24.58 -51.48
CA SER A 36 -25.09 -25.74 -50.60
C SER A 36 -23.77 -26.47 -50.41
N ILE A 37 -23.48 -26.88 -49.18
CA ILE A 37 -22.46 -27.89 -48.88
C ILE A 37 -22.89 -28.69 -47.66
N ASP A 38 -22.53 -29.96 -47.74
CA ASP A 38 -23.05 -31.10 -47.02
C ASP A 38 -22.93 -31.05 -45.49
N SER A 39 -23.82 -31.80 -44.84
CA SER A 39 -23.80 -32.07 -43.40
C SER A 39 -22.52 -32.79 -42.98
N VAL A 40 -21.47 -32.04 -42.66
CA VAL A 40 -20.32 -32.55 -41.91
C VAL A 40 -20.67 -32.49 -40.42
N LYS A 41 -20.92 -33.66 -39.81
CA LYS A 41 -20.94 -33.82 -38.35
C LYS A 41 -19.53 -33.53 -37.81
N HIS A 42 -19.25 -32.26 -37.53
CA HIS A 42 -18.14 -31.89 -36.67
C HIS A 42 -18.52 -32.24 -35.23
N THR A 43 -18.02 -33.36 -34.73
CA THR A 43 -17.92 -33.60 -33.28
C THR A 43 -16.89 -32.59 -32.76
N ALA A 44 -17.37 -31.42 -32.34
CA ALA A 44 -16.56 -30.44 -31.66
C ALA A 44 -16.06 -31.05 -30.34
N SER A 45 -14.78 -31.37 -30.27
CA SER A 45 -14.11 -31.64 -29.00
C SER A 45 -14.18 -30.36 -28.17
N GLN A 46 -14.93 -30.37 -27.07
CA GLN A 46 -14.98 -29.24 -26.15
C GLN A 46 -13.55 -28.90 -25.68
N PRO A 47 -13.17 -27.60 -25.64
CA PRO A 47 -11.95 -27.19 -24.97
C PRO A 47 -12.02 -27.61 -23.51
N GLN A 48 -11.12 -28.49 -23.08
CA GLN A 48 -10.93 -28.75 -21.66
C GLN A 48 -10.30 -27.49 -21.05
N TYR A 49 -11.12 -26.62 -20.48
CA TYR A 49 -10.65 -25.54 -19.63
C TYR A 49 -9.97 -26.18 -18.40
N PRO A 50 -8.75 -25.77 -18.02
CA PRO A 50 -8.13 -26.25 -16.80
C PRO A 50 -9.04 -25.91 -15.62
N ALA A 51 -9.30 -26.91 -14.78
CA ALA A 51 -10.13 -26.74 -13.60
C ALA A 51 -9.60 -25.58 -12.75
N THR A 52 -10.41 -24.53 -12.59
CA THR A 52 -10.13 -23.42 -11.69
C THR A 52 -9.96 -23.98 -10.30
N GLN A 53 -8.75 -23.94 -9.74
CA GLN A 53 -8.53 -24.34 -8.35
C GLN A 53 -9.46 -23.50 -7.46
N PRO A 54 -10.11 -24.10 -6.44
CA PRO A 54 -10.96 -23.34 -5.54
C PRO A 54 -10.14 -22.23 -4.87
N PRO A 55 -10.77 -21.08 -4.54
CA PRO A 55 -10.10 -20.00 -3.82
C PRO A 55 -9.44 -20.54 -2.55
N ARG A 56 -8.14 -20.28 -2.37
CA ARG A 56 -7.43 -20.66 -1.14
C ARG A 56 -8.07 -19.93 0.04
N THR A 57 -8.46 -20.68 1.07
CA THR A 57 -8.96 -20.09 2.31
C THR A 57 -7.76 -19.65 3.15
N ILE A 58 -7.58 -18.34 3.31
CA ILE A 58 -6.49 -17.79 4.11
C ILE A 58 -6.89 -17.82 5.59
N VAL A 59 -6.15 -18.59 6.39
CA VAL A 59 -6.32 -18.65 7.85
C VAL A 59 -5.07 -18.03 8.49
N TYR A 60 -5.24 -17.34 9.62
CA TYR A 60 -4.13 -16.76 10.37
C TYR A 60 -3.95 -17.51 11.69
N GLN A 61 -2.71 -17.65 12.15
CA GLN A 61 -2.44 -18.18 13.48
C GLN A 61 -3.11 -17.33 14.54
N THR A 62 -3.69 -17.97 15.56
CA THR A 62 -4.36 -17.29 16.66
C THR A 62 -3.38 -16.71 17.67
N ARG A 63 -2.17 -17.29 17.78
CA ARG A 63 -1.10 -16.82 18.65
C ARG A 63 -0.18 -15.86 17.88
N PRO A 64 -0.17 -14.56 18.21
CA PRO A 64 0.69 -13.60 17.54
C PRO A 64 2.15 -13.69 18.00
N LEU A 65 3.06 -13.34 17.10
CA LEU A 65 4.46 -13.03 17.38
C LEU A 65 4.60 -11.53 17.65
N VAL A 66 5.21 -11.16 18.77
CA VAL A 66 5.53 -9.75 19.05
C VAL A 66 6.91 -9.46 18.46
N LEU A 67 6.95 -8.60 17.44
CA LEU A 67 8.20 -8.26 16.75
C LEU A 67 8.89 -7.04 17.38
N TYR A 68 8.09 -6.13 17.94
CA TYR A 68 8.58 -4.91 18.57
C TYR A 68 7.61 -4.45 19.65
N PHE A 69 8.15 -3.89 20.74
CA PHE A 69 7.36 -3.37 21.85
C PHE A 69 8.13 -2.32 22.66
N LEU A 70 7.47 -1.21 22.96
CA LEU A 70 7.87 -0.22 23.95
C LEU A 70 6.90 -0.24 25.14
N SER A 71 7.48 -0.24 26.35
CA SER A 71 6.72 -0.10 27.60
C SER A 71 6.23 1.33 27.78
N ASP A 72 5.22 1.52 28.63
CA ASP A 72 4.70 2.85 28.97
C ASP A 72 5.77 3.77 29.59
N ASP A 73 6.74 3.21 30.31
CA ASP A 73 7.83 3.99 30.91
C ASP A 73 8.75 4.65 29.87
N MET A 74 8.86 4.09 28.66
CA MET A 74 9.61 4.74 27.59
C MET A 74 8.95 6.05 27.16
N PHE A 75 7.63 6.12 27.18
CA PHE A 75 6.87 7.30 26.79
C PHE A 75 6.83 8.40 27.87
N LYS A 76 7.41 8.15 29.04
CA LYS A 76 7.63 9.15 30.09
C LYS A 76 8.94 9.93 29.90
N ARG A 77 9.80 9.48 28.99
CA ARG A 77 11.07 10.14 28.66
C ARG A 77 10.83 11.37 27.78
N THR A 78 11.86 12.19 27.63
CA THR A 78 11.79 13.31 26.67
C THR A 78 11.64 12.77 25.25
N ARG A 79 10.94 13.50 24.39
CA ARG A 79 10.57 13.03 23.03
C ARG A 79 11.76 12.60 22.16
N THR A 80 12.95 13.14 22.41
CA THR A 80 14.20 12.80 21.72
C THR A 80 14.85 11.51 22.23
N GLU A 81 14.45 11.00 23.40
CA GLU A 81 14.99 9.79 24.04
C GLU A 81 14.08 8.57 23.87
N ILE A 82 12.96 8.73 23.17
CA ILE A 82 12.02 7.65 22.86
C ILE A 82 12.52 6.93 21.60
N PRO A 83 12.74 5.60 21.67
CA PRO A 83 13.10 4.81 20.49
C PRO A 83 12.06 4.93 19.37
N TYR A 84 12.50 5.26 18.16
CA TYR A 84 11.67 5.35 16.97
C TYR A 84 11.99 4.19 16.03
N TYR A 85 11.02 3.29 15.82
CA TYR A 85 11.17 2.19 14.88
C TYR A 85 11.09 2.71 13.44
N ARG A 86 12.10 2.41 12.63
CA ARG A 86 12.14 2.75 11.21
C ARG A 86 12.80 1.64 10.41
N ASN A 87 12.01 0.94 9.61
CA ASN A 87 12.48 -0.05 8.64
C ASN A 87 13.38 -1.14 9.24
N GLY A 88 13.04 -1.63 10.44
CA GLY A 88 13.81 -2.65 11.16
C GLY A 88 14.90 -2.09 12.07
N GLU A 89 15.14 -0.78 12.03
CA GLU A 89 16.12 -0.11 12.87
C GLU A 89 15.46 0.68 13.99
N ILE A 90 16.23 0.88 15.06
CA ILE A 90 15.87 1.77 16.16
C ILE A 90 16.70 3.04 16.02
N VAL A 91 16.02 4.16 15.81
CA VAL A 91 16.62 5.49 15.72
C VAL A 91 16.05 6.40 16.79
N TYR A 92 16.73 7.50 17.09
CA TYR A 92 16.26 8.53 18.00
C TYR A 92 16.05 9.81 17.20
N LEU A 93 14.87 10.41 17.33
CA LEU A 93 14.57 11.64 16.60
C LEU A 93 15.22 12.82 17.32
N GLU A 94 15.90 13.66 16.55
CA GLU A 94 16.45 14.91 17.07
C GLU A 94 15.36 15.99 17.21
N GLU A 95 15.59 16.96 18.09
CA GLU A 95 14.65 18.06 18.38
C GLU A 95 14.24 18.85 17.13
N HIS A 96 15.13 18.98 16.15
CA HIS A 96 14.84 19.68 14.89
C HIS A 96 13.71 19.00 14.08
N VAL A 97 13.54 17.68 14.21
CA VAL A 97 12.47 16.92 13.53
C VAL A 97 11.10 17.31 14.09
N PHE A 98 11.00 17.45 15.41
CA PHE A 98 9.77 17.86 16.07
C PHE A 98 9.42 19.31 15.71
N ARG A 99 10.41 20.21 15.76
CA ARG A 99 10.19 21.60 15.32
C ARG A 99 9.69 21.68 13.87
N GLN A 100 10.30 20.94 12.95
CA GLN A 100 9.84 20.89 11.56
C GLN A 100 8.41 20.35 11.42
N HIS A 101 8.01 19.39 12.25
CA HIS A 101 6.64 18.90 12.28
C HIS A 101 5.68 19.97 12.76
N ASP A 102 6.01 20.69 13.84
CA ASP A 102 5.21 21.77 14.41
C ASP A 102 5.08 22.95 13.44
N GLU A 103 6.10 23.18 12.60
CA GLU A 103 6.11 24.14 11.48
C GLU A 103 5.32 23.64 10.25
N GLY A 104 4.83 22.40 10.26
CA GLY A 104 4.03 21.82 9.18
C GLY A 104 4.82 21.22 8.01
N HIS A 105 6.13 21.02 8.14
CA HIS A 105 6.96 20.45 7.06
C HIS A 105 6.82 18.92 6.93
N GLN A 106 6.51 18.22 8.03
CA GLN A 106 6.39 16.76 8.04
C GLN A 106 5.03 16.30 8.61
N PRO A 107 3.90 16.74 8.03
CA PRO A 107 2.57 16.48 8.58
C PRO A 107 2.24 14.97 8.58
N TRP A 108 2.84 14.20 7.68
CA TRP A 108 2.68 12.76 7.57
C TRP A 108 3.08 12.01 8.86
N LYS A 109 3.95 12.58 9.71
CA LYS A 109 4.33 11.97 10.99
C LYS A 109 3.20 11.90 12.02
N ALA A 110 2.10 12.63 11.81
CA ALA A 110 0.89 12.54 12.64
C ALA A 110 -0.17 11.58 12.07
N ASN A 111 0.11 10.91 10.94
CA ASN A 111 -0.80 9.99 10.28
C ASN A 111 -0.32 8.55 10.41
N GLY A 112 -1.14 7.69 11.00
CA GLY A 112 -0.76 6.30 11.25
C GLY A 112 -0.45 5.48 10.00
N ILE A 113 -1.20 5.66 8.91
CA ILE A 113 -0.92 4.94 7.65
C ILE A 113 0.44 5.38 7.11
N ASP A 114 0.71 6.69 7.09
CA ASP A 114 1.94 7.21 6.51
C ASP A 114 3.16 6.81 7.34
N VAL A 115 3.05 6.84 8.68
CA VAL A 115 4.09 6.37 9.59
C VAL A 115 4.36 4.88 9.42
N VAL A 116 3.32 4.04 9.33
CA VAL A 116 3.50 2.60 9.10
C VAL A 116 4.11 2.35 7.71
N THR A 117 3.65 3.05 6.68
CA THR A 117 4.19 2.94 5.31
C THR A 117 5.68 3.29 5.28
N ALA A 118 6.07 4.41 5.89
CA ALA A 118 7.47 4.82 5.95
C ALA A 118 8.35 3.92 6.83
N GLY A 119 7.75 3.22 7.80
CA GLY A 119 8.46 2.47 8.82
C GLY A 119 8.51 0.95 8.59
N SER A 120 7.71 0.37 7.71
CA SER A 120 7.48 -1.09 7.68
C SER A 120 7.89 -1.82 6.40
N SER A 121 8.60 -1.17 5.47
CA SER A 121 9.03 -1.83 4.22
C SER A 121 9.82 -3.12 4.47
N ASN A 122 10.67 -3.17 5.49
CA ASN A 122 11.43 -4.37 5.88
C ASN A 122 10.54 -5.57 6.27
N LEU A 123 9.25 -5.35 6.57
CA LEU A 123 8.31 -6.38 6.98
C LEU A 123 7.55 -6.99 5.79
N THR A 124 7.68 -6.44 4.59
CA THR A 124 6.93 -6.91 3.41
C THR A 124 7.69 -7.97 2.62
N GLY A 125 9.01 -8.04 2.75
CA GLY A 125 9.86 -8.90 1.92
C GLY A 125 10.02 -8.43 0.46
N GLU A 126 9.55 -7.21 0.15
CA GLU A 126 9.61 -6.59 -1.16
C GLU A 126 10.51 -5.36 -1.13
N ASP A 127 11.22 -5.08 -2.22
CA ASP A 127 11.90 -3.80 -2.42
C ASP A 127 10.87 -2.73 -2.84
N LEU A 128 10.92 -1.55 -2.22
CA LEU A 128 10.00 -0.43 -2.43
C LEU A 128 8.50 -0.83 -2.52
N PRO A 129 7.93 -1.50 -1.49
CA PRO A 129 6.60 -2.12 -1.56
C PRO A 129 5.43 -1.16 -1.85
N TYR A 130 5.62 0.14 -1.68
CA TYR A 130 4.55 1.14 -1.71
C TYR A 130 4.62 2.15 -2.85
N GLU A 131 5.62 2.05 -3.75
CA GLU A 131 5.86 3.04 -4.82
C GLU A 131 4.64 3.28 -5.72
N GLU A 132 3.89 2.22 -6.03
CA GLU A 132 2.72 2.27 -6.90
C GLU A 132 1.41 1.96 -6.15
N ALA A 133 1.37 2.25 -4.85
CA ALA A 133 0.22 1.89 -4.05
C ALA A 133 -0.99 2.81 -4.31
N GLU A 134 -2.17 2.20 -4.44
CA GLU A 134 -3.42 2.91 -4.59
C GLU A 134 -3.95 3.36 -3.22
N ILE A 135 -4.26 4.66 -3.11
CA ILE A 135 -4.86 5.24 -1.92
C ILE A 135 -6.38 5.19 -2.04
N LEU A 136 -7.01 4.43 -1.15
CA LEU A 136 -8.44 4.16 -1.17
C LEU A 136 -9.15 4.74 0.06
N TYR A 137 -10.48 4.86 -0.03
CA TYR A 137 -11.35 5.27 1.07
C TYR A 137 -10.90 6.56 1.80
N ARG A 138 -10.54 7.59 1.02
CA ARG A 138 -10.05 8.90 1.53
C ARG A 138 -8.80 8.76 2.41
N GLY A 139 -7.84 7.93 2.02
CA GLY A 139 -6.58 7.76 2.75
C GLY A 139 -6.68 6.88 4.00
N LYS A 140 -7.78 6.11 4.13
CA LYS A 140 -7.95 5.12 5.21
C LYS A 140 -7.47 3.72 4.83
N MET A 141 -7.14 3.50 3.57
CA MET A 141 -6.59 2.24 3.09
C MET A 141 -5.58 2.52 1.98
N LEU A 142 -4.57 1.67 1.91
CA LEU A 142 -3.59 1.62 0.84
C LEU A 142 -3.52 0.17 0.34
N LYS A 143 -3.49 -0.01 -0.98
CA LYS A 143 -3.38 -1.33 -1.59
C LYS A 143 -2.30 -1.33 -2.68
N THR A 144 -1.42 -2.32 -2.66
CA THR A 144 -0.35 -2.49 -3.66
C THR A 144 -0.76 -3.49 -4.74
N LYS A 145 -0.03 -3.51 -5.87
CA LYS A 145 -0.20 -4.51 -6.92
C LYS A 145 0.14 -5.93 -6.45
N SER A 146 1.11 -6.07 -5.53
CA SER A 146 1.47 -7.34 -4.89
C SER A 146 0.40 -7.87 -3.93
N GLY A 147 -0.63 -7.08 -3.64
CA GLY A 147 -1.74 -7.47 -2.77
C GLY A 147 -1.51 -7.13 -1.29
N ILE A 148 -0.47 -6.35 -0.97
CA ILE A 148 -0.30 -5.78 0.37
C ILE A 148 -1.44 -4.79 0.61
N VAL A 149 -2.10 -4.89 1.76
CA VAL A 149 -3.19 -4.00 2.15
C VAL A 149 -2.90 -3.40 3.51
N LEU A 150 -2.76 -2.08 3.58
CA LEU A 150 -2.76 -1.33 4.82
C LEU A 150 -4.15 -0.73 5.05
N ARG A 151 -4.67 -0.86 6.26
CA ARG A 151 -5.98 -0.32 6.66
C ARG A 151 -5.86 0.39 8.00
N ARG A 152 -6.36 1.62 8.04
CA ARG A 152 -6.54 2.39 9.27
C ARG A 152 -7.79 1.91 9.99
N ILE A 153 -7.64 1.41 11.21
CA ILE A 153 -8.75 1.18 12.13
C ILE A 153 -9.01 2.45 12.92
N THR A 154 -7.97 2.97 13.57
CA THR A 154 -7.88 4.34 14.10
C THR A 154 -6.55 4.94 13.66
N ASN A 155 -6.29 6.22 13.95
CA ASN A 155 -4.99 6.82 13.60
C ASN A 155 -3.82 6.13 14.32
N GLU A 156 -4.09 5.55 15.49
CA GLU A 156 -3.15 4.86 16.37
C GLU A 156 -3.18 3.34 16.18
N ASN A 157 -4.11 2.80 15.40
CA ASN A 157 -4.26 1.37 15.17
C ASN A 157 -4.36 1.09 13.67
N VAL A 158 -3.29 0.51 13.12
CA VAL A 158 -3.18 0.20 11.70
C VAL A 158 -2.96 -1.30 11.53
N GLU A 159 -3.67 -1.88 10.57
CA GLU A 159 -3.46 -3.27 10.18
C GLU A 159 -2.81 -3.33 8.80
N MET A 160 -1.83 -4.20 8.62
CA MET A 160 -1.22 -4.49 7.32
C MET A 160 -1.35 -5.97 7.04
N THR A 161 -1.80 -6.34 5.85
CA THR A 161 -1.81 -7.74 5.39
C THR A 161 -0.80 -7.87 4.27
N VAL A 162 0.11 -8.83 4.38
CA VAL A 162 1.13 -9.14 3.38
C VAL A 162 0.90 -10.59 2.90
N PRO A 163 0.54 -10.80 1.62
CA PRO A 163 0.29 -12.14 1.08
C PRO A 163 1.48 -13.08 1.30
N GLY A 164 1.22 -14.31 1.78
CA GLY A 164 2.25 -15.31 2.01
C GLY A 164 3.06 -15.12 3.30
N ILE A 165 2.86 -14.02 4.02
CA ILE A 165 3.51 -13.77 5.32
C ILE A 165 2.47 -13.76 6.44
N GLY A 166 1.45 -12.90 6.32
CA GLY A 166 0.40 -12.80 7.33
C GLY A 166 -0.10 -11.38 7.57
N LYS A 167 -0.68 -11.20 8.76
CA LYS A 167 -1.28 -9.93 9.17
C LYS A 167 -0.50 -9.29 10.31
N TYR A 168 -0.06 -8.07 10.09
CA TYR A 168 0.53 -7.22 11.10
C TYR A 168 -0.51 -6.30 11.73
N LYS A 169 -0.38 -6.09 13.04
CA LYS A 169 -1.06 -5.03 13.78
C LYS A 169 -0.02 -4.07 14.35
N PHE A 170 -0.18 -2.80 14.04
CA PHE A 170 0.62 -1.70 14.53
C PHE A 170 -0.20 -0.91 15.53
N TYR A 171 0.39 -0.70 16.70
CA TYR A 171 -0.13 0.19 17.73
C TYR A 171 0.82 1.37 17.80
N LEU A 172 0.30 2.56 17.56
CA LEU A 172 1.04 3.81 17.59
C LEU A 172 0.64 4.62 18.81
N THR A 173 1.50 5.55 19.21
CA THR A 173 1.25 6.46 20.34
C THR A 173 1.96 7.77 20.05
N ALA A 174 1.28 8.89 20.32
CA ALA A 174 1.90 10.20 20.39
C ALA A 174 2.32 10.47 21.85
N PRO A 175 3.63 10.63 22.14
CA PRO A 175 4.08 11.06 23.46
C PRO A 175 3.53 12.44 23.83
N GLU A 176 3.53 12.77 25.12
CA GLU A 176 3.12 14.09 25.57
C GLU A 176 3.99 15.19 24.93
N GLY A 177 3.37 16.30 24.54
CA GLY A 177 4.06 17.44 23.93
C GLY A 177 4.41 17.28 22.45
N THR A 178 3.83 16.30 21.74
CA THR A 178 3.94 16.20 20.28
C THR A 178 2.76 15.45 19.66
N SER A 179 2.42 15.74 18.40
CA SER A 179 1.50 14.94 17.58
C SER A 179 2.21 13.89 16.72
N ILE A 180 3.54 13.80 16.78
CA ILE A 180 4.30 12.76 16.07
C ILE A 180 3.95 11.39 16.66
N LEU A 181 3.52 10.48 15.78
CA LEU A 181 3.23 9.10 16.15
C LEU A 181 4.50 8.25 16.16
N PHE A 182 4.68 7.51 17.24
CA PHE A 182 5.69 6.48 17.41
C PHE A 182 5.00 5.13 17.31
N ILE A 183 5.60 4.18 16.59
CA ILE A 183 5.18 2.79 16.70
C ILE A 183 5.54 2.35 18.13
N ARG A 184 4.54 1.89 18.87
CA ARG A 184 4.69 1.33 20.21
C ARG A 184 4.83 -0.19 20.16
N LYS A 185 4.07 -0.84 19.29
CA LYS A 185 4.04 -2.31 19.22
C LYS A 185 3.75 -2.79 17.80
N ILE A 186 4.46 -3.83 17.39
CA ILE A 186 4.22 -4.57 16.15
C ILE A 186 3.94 -6.02 16.50
N MET A 187 2.80 -6.52 16.04
CA MET A 187 2.40 -7.91 16.20
C MET A 187 2.17 -8.56 14.84
N LEU A 188 2.74 -9.73 14.61
CA LEU A 188 2.50 -10.55 13.43
C LEU A 188 1.59 -11.72 13.78
N TYR A 189 0.56 -11.93 12.99
CA TYR A 189 -0.28 -13.12 12.94
C TYR A 189 0.07 -13.86 11.65
N PRO A 190 0.96 -14.88 11.70
CA PRO A 190 1.41 -15.57 10.50
C PRO A 190 0.24 -16.19 9.73
N GLU A 191 0.35 -16.17 8.40
CA GLU A 191 -0.53 -16.93 7.54
C GLU A 191 -0.31 -18.44 7.76
N VAL A 192 -1.40 -19.20 7.82
CA VAL A 192 -1.38 -20.66 7.89
C VAL A 192 -1.92 -21.16 6.57
N VAL A 193 -1.07 -21.86 5.82
CA VAL A 193 -1.53 -22.62 4.66
C VAL A 193 -2.26 -23.84 5.22
N ALA A 194 -3.58 -23.85 5.05
CA ALA A 194 -4.43 -25.00 5.36
C ALA A 194 -4.29 -26.10 4.30
#